data_AF-D5MJP3-F1
#
_entry.id   AF-D5MJP3-F1
#
_cell.length_a   1.000
_cell.length_b   1.000
_cell.length_c   1.000
_cell.angle_alpha   90.00
_cell.angle_beta   90.00
_cell.angle_gamma   90.00
#
_symmetry.space_group_name_H-M   'P 1'
#
loop_
_entity.id
_entity.type
_entity.pdbx_description
1 polymer ?
#
loop_
_entity_poly.entity_id
_entity_poly.type
_entity_poly.pdbx_seq_one_letter_code
_entity_poly.pdbx_strand_id
1 'polypeptide(L)'
;MRTWKRLGIGLLMTTMLIGGGMASAQQGPAKEADPFQSLGLSTDQRNKLDAAQGELTKTFGKLRDKVVDSDTKLRKLLVDKKASDKEIDQAANQLLATQGEVLLAQVRFRKALRQILEQGQLTKLSQGNGK
;
A
#
# COMPACT_ATOMS: atom_id res chain seq x y z
N MET A 1 -27.69 21.37 1.75
CA MET A 1 -27.24 20.32 0.81
C MET A 1 -25.96 19.69 1.34
N ARG A 2 -25.82 18.38 1.12
CA ARG A 2 -25.01 17.40 1.85
C ARG A 2 -23.50 17.68 1.79
N THR A 3 -22.86 17.59 2.95
CA THR A 3 -21.44 17.78 3.22
C THR A 3 -20.55 16.76 2.51
N TRP A 4 -19.48 17.26 1.90
CA TRP A 4 -18.32 16.50 1.46
C TRP A 4 -17.53 16.01 2.69
N LYS A 5 -17.64 14.71 3.03
CA LYS A 5 -16.72 14.01 3.93
C LYS A 5 -16.40 12.63 3.35
N ARG A 6 -15.62 12.61 2.26
CA ARG A 6 -15.03 11.39 1.68
C ARG A 6 -13.53 11.56 1.45
N LEU A 7 -12.82 12.00 2.49
CA LEU A 7 -11.37 11.94 2.57
C LEU A 7 -11.05 11.22 3.88
N GLY A 8 -10.71 9.93 3.82
CA GLY A 8 -10.45 9.18 5.05
C GLY A 8 -9.63 7.89 4.93
N ILE A 9 -9.57 7.21 3.78
CA ILE A 9 -8.95 5.86 3.73
C ILE A 9 -8.00 5.68 2.53
N GLY A 10 -7.63 6.77 1.86
CA GLY A 10 -6.66 6.75 0.77
C GLY A 10 -5.20 6.71 1.24
N LEU A 11 -4.91 7.14 2.47
CA LEU A 11 -3.56 7.57 2.85
C LEU A 11 -2.76 6.60 3.73
N LEU A 12 -3.41 5.66 4.42
CA LEU A 12 -2.76 4.92 5.51
C LEU A 12 -1.76 3.85 5.05
N MET A 13 -1.85 3.37 3.81
CA MET A 13 -0.89 2.40 3.24
C MET A 13 0.23 3.05 2.41
N THR A 14 0.11 4.34 2.11
CA THR A 14 1.07 5.03 1.22
C THR A 14 2.26 5.62 1.98
N THR A 15 2.12 5.90 3.28
CA THR A 15 3.17 6.51 4.11
C THR A 15 4.30 5.55 4.49
N MET A 16 4.09 4.23 4.45
CA MET A 16 5.15 3.26 4.77
C MET A 16 6.19 3.06 3.65
N LEU A 17 5.94 3.58 2.44
CA LEU A 17 6.83 3.37 1.29
C LEU A 17 7.78 4.55 1.01
N ILE A 18 7.61 5.71 1.64
CA ILE A 18 8.36 6.95 1.28
C ILE A 18 9.22 7.49 2.45
N GLY A 19 9.17 6.89 3.64
CA GLY A 19 9.88 7.36 4.84
C GLY A 19 11.20 6.63 5.15
N GLY A 20 12.06 6.39 4.16
CA GLY A 20 13.39 5.79 4.37
C GLY A 20 14.48 6.83 4.61
N GLY A 21 14.53 7.43 5.80
CA GLY A 21 15.54 8.42 6.18
C GLY A 21 15.70 8.55 7.69
N MET A 22 16.56 7.70 8.26
CA MET A 22 17.25 7.76 9.57
C MET A 22 16.55 8.42 10.78
N ALA A 23 16.09 7.59 11.72
CA ALA A 23 16.39 7.71 13.15
C ALA A 23 15.94 6.43 13.88
N SER A 24 16.90 5.62 14.30
CA SER A 24 16.69 4.50 15.22
C SER A 24 16.41 5.03 16.63
N ALA A 25 15.19 4.82 17.13
CA ALA A 25 14.87 4.85 18.55
C ALA A 25 13.76 3.81 18.83
N GLN A 26 14.19 2.58 19.06
CA GLN A 26 13.71 1.68 20.12
C GLN A 26 12.28 1.91 20.65
N GLN A 27 11.28 1.68 19.82
CA GLN A 27 9.97 1.21 20.22
C GLN A 27 9.65 0.05 19.28
N GLY A 28 9.57 -1.17 19.80
CA GLY A 28 9.08 -2.32 19.02
C GLY A 28 7.77 -1.90 18.33
N PRO A 29 7.50 -2.33 17.09
CA PRO A 29 6.37 -1.84 16.33
C PRO A 29 5.13 -2.01 17.21
N ALA A 30 4.52 -0.88 17.62
CA ALA A 30 3.23 -0.90 18.28
C ALA A 30 2.36 -1.79 17.41
N LYS A 31 1.91 -2.91 17.96
CA LYS A 31 1.18 -3.96 17.23
C LYS A 31 -0.01 -3.26 16.59
N GLU A 32 0.10 -2.92 15.30
CA GLU A 32 -0.92 -2.13 14.62
C GLU A 32 -2.23 -2.86 14.81
N ALA A 33 -3.22 -2.15 15.35
CA ALA A 33 -4.53 -2.73 15.63
C ALA A 33 -5.08 -3.27 14.30
N ASP A 34 -5.36 -4.57 14.25
CA ASP A 34 -5.92 -5.21 13.06
C ASP A 34 -7.24 -4.49 12.71
N PRO A 35 -7.32 -3.80 11.56
CA PRO A 35 -8.49 -2.98 11.20
C PRO A 35 -9.74 -3.83 10.97
N PHE A 36 -9.61 -5.16 10.91
CA PHE A 36 -10.71 -6.09 10.70
C PHE A 36 -11.24 -6.75 11.98
N GLN A 37 -10.56 -6.60 13.13
CA GLN A 37 -10.96 -7.23 14.40
C GLN A 37 -12.39 -6.84 14.85
N SER A 38 -12.80 -5.60 14.61
CA SER A 38 -14.09 -5.06 15.04
C SER A 38 -15.27 -5.41 14.11
N LEU A 39 -15.01 -6.10 12.99
CA LEU A 39 -16.01 -6.33 11.95
C LEU A 39 -16.92 -7.54 12.21
N GLY A 40 -16.61 -8.36 13.22
CA GLY A 40 -17.39 -9.58 13.52
C GLY A 40 -17.39 -10.55 12.34
N LEU A 41 -16.21 -10.85 11.80
CA LEU A 41 -16.06 -11.76 10.66
C LEU A 41 -16.40 -13.19 11.06
N SER A 42 -17.09 -13.92 10.18
CA SER A 42 -17.18 -15.38 10.28
C SER A 42 -15.82 -16.04 10.06
N THR A 43 -15.68 -17.31 10.48
CA THR A 43 -14.45 -18.10 10.24
C THR A 43 -14.07 -18.15 8.76
N ASP A 44 -15.05 -18.34 7.87
CA ASP A 44 -14.82 -18.37 6.43
C ASP A 44 -14.35 -17.03 5.87
N GLN A 45 -14.94 -15.92 6.35
CA GLN A 45 -14.50 -14.58 5.96
C GLN A 45 -13.09 -14.27 6.47
N ARG A 46 -12.77 -14.67 7.71
CA ARG A 46 -11.44 -14.54 8.31
C ARG A 46 -10.40 -15.27 7.47
N ASN A 47 -10.64 -16.53 7.14
CA ASN A 47 -9.73 -17.35 6.33
C ASN A 47 -9.48 -16.74 4.94
N LYS A 48 -10.55 -16.27 4.27
CA LYS A 48 -10.44 -15.60 2.96
C LYS A 48 -9.68 -14.27 3.05
N LEU A 49 -9.92 -13.50 4.10
CA LEU A 49 -9.24 -12.24 4.36
C LEU A 49 -7.75 -12.46 4.60
N ASP A 50 -7.39 -13.41 5.46
CA ASP A 50 -6.00 -13.71 5.81
C ASP A 50 -5.24 -14.19 4.56
N ALA A 51 -5.88 -14.99 3.69
CA ALA A 51 -5.32 -15.37 2.40
C ALA A 51 -5.07 -14.16 1.48
N ALA A 52 -6.05 -13.26 1.36
CA ALA A 52 -5.91 -12.04 0.55
C ALA A 52 -4.84 -11.08 1.11
N GLN A 53 -4.71 -10.97 2.43
CA GLN A 53 -3.64 -10.21 3.09
C GLN A 53 -2.28 -10.85 2.85
N GLY A 54 -2.18 -12.18 2.94
CA GLY A 54 -0.96 -12.92 2.64
C GLY A 54 -0.49 -12.72 1.20
N GLU A 55 -1.41 -12.73 0.23
CA GLU A 55 -1.10 -12.45 -1.17
C GLU A 55 -0.65 -11.00 -1.38
N LEU A 56 -1.34 -10.03 -0.76
CA LEU A 56 -0.96 -8.62 -0.84
C LEU A 56 0.44 -8.40 -0.25
N THR A 57 0.73 -8.94 0.93
CA THR A 57 2.03 -8.81 1.60
C THR A 57 3.15 -9.41 0.74
N LYS A 58 2.94 -10.59 0.16
CA LYS A 58 3.92 -11.21 -0.76
C LYS A 58 4.16 -10.36 -2.00
N THR A 59 3.10 -9.81 -2.57
CA THR A 59 3.17 -8.94 -3.76
C THR A 59 3.91 -7.65 -3.43
N PHE A 60 3.56 -7.01 -2.31
CA PHE A 60 4.18 -5.78 -1.84
C PHE A 60 5.65 -5.96 -1.47
N GLY A 61 6.04 -7.08 -0.87
CA GLY A 61 7.46 -7.37 -0.62
C GLY A 61 8.26 -7.31 -1.92
N LYS A 62 7.80 -8.01 -2.97
CA LYS A 62 8.46 -8.01 -4.29
C LYS A 62 8.45 -6.64 -4.97
N LEU A 63 7.35 -5.91 -4.86
CA LEU A 63 7.22 -4.58 -5.49
C LEU A 63 8.02 -3.51 -4.76
N ARG A 64 8.14 -3.60 -3.44
CA ARG A 64 8.95 -2.67 -2.64
C ARG A 64 10.39 -2.69 -3.09
N ASP A 65 10.99 -3.87 -3.21
CA ASP A 65 12.38 -4.01 -3.65
C ASP A 65 12.58 -3.40 -5.05
N LYS A 66 11.66 -3.69 -5.98
CA LYS A 66 11.69 -3.09 -7.33
C LYS A 66 11.56 -1.57 -7.34
N VAL A 67 10.70 -0.99 -6.48
CA VAL A 67 10.55 0.47 -6.38
C VAL A 67 11.84 1.08 -5.86
N VAL A 68 12.43 0.50 -4.80
CA VAL A 68 13.69 0.97 -4.22
C VAL A 68 14.83 0.89 -5.24
N ASP A 69 14.94 -0.21 -5.97
CA ASP A 69 15.96 -0.40 -6.99
C ASP A 69 15.79 0.60 -8.15
N SER A 70 14.55 0.81 -8.62
CA SER A 70 14.25 1.74 -9.71
C SER A 70 14.49 3.20 -9.30
N ASP A 71 14.09 3.59 -8.09
CA ASP A 71 14.36 4.92 -7.52
C ASP A 71 15.86 5.16 -7.35
N THR A 72 16.58 4.17 -6.80
CA THR A 72 18.04 4.24 -6.65
C THR A 72 18.74 4.40 -8.00
N LYS A 73 18.31 3.63 -9.01
CA LYS A 73 18.85 3.73 -10.37
C LYS A 73 18.60 5.11 -10.98
N LEU A 74 17.38 5.62 -10.87
CA LEU A 74 17.04 6.96 -11.38
C LEU A 74 17.88 8.04 -10.70
N ARG A 75 18.01 8.01 -9.37
CA ARG A 75 18.86 8.97 -8.63
C ARG A 75 20.31 8.93 -9.09
N LYS A 76 20.87 7.73 -9.32
CA LYS A 76 22.24 7.57 -9.84
C LYS A 76 22.40 8.20 -11.22
N LEU A 77 21.46 7.99 -12.13
CA LEU A 77 21.51 8.56 -13.47
C LEU A 77 21.37 10.09 -13.45
N LEU A 78 20.52 10.64 -12.58
CA LEU A 78 20.32 12.09 -12.46
C LEU A 78 21.56 12.86 -11.98
N VAL A 79 22.46 12.21 -11.24
CA VAL A 79 23.71 12.83 -10.78
C VAL A 79 24.92 12.47 -11.65
N ASP A 80 24.77 11.50 -12.55
CA ASP A 80 25.82 11.12 -13.50
C ASP A 80 25.80 12.07 -14.69
N LYS A 81 26.83 12.90 -14.80
CA LYS A 81 26.99 13.88 -15.90
C LYS A 81 27.15 13.24 -17.28
N LYS A 82 27.36 11.92 -17.35
CA LYS A 82 27.49 11.17 -18.60
C LYS A 82 26.21 10.43 -19.00
N ALA A 83 25.21 10.35 -18.12
CA ALA A 83 23.94 9.72 -18.43
C ALA A 83 23.23 10.49 -19.55
N SER A 84 22.67 9.77 -20.51
CA SER A 84 21.84 10.38 -21.55
C SER A 84 20.41 10.60 -21.05
N ASP A 85 19.73 11.62 -21.58
CA ASP A 85 18.32 11.89 -21.29
C ASP A 85 17.44 10.64 -21.52
N LYS A 86 17.77 9.86 -22.55
CA LYS A 86 17.08 8.60 -22.86
C LYS A 86 17.20 7.57 -21.74
N GLU A 87 18.37 7.44 -21.10
CA GLU A 87 18.56 6.51 -19.98
C GLU A 87 17.80 6.96 -18.74
N ILE A 88 17.77 8.27 -18.49
CA ILE A 88 17.01 8.88 -17.40
C ILE A 88 15.51 8.64 -17.62
N ASP A 89 15.00 8.90 -18.82
CA ASP A 89 13.60 8.66 -19.19
C ASP A 89 13.21 7.18 -19.06
N GLN A 90 14.09 6.27 -19.46
CA GLN A 90 13.85 4.83 -19.29
C GLN A 90 13.76 4.45 -17.81
N ALA A 91 14.65 4.95 -16.96
CA ALA A 91 14.61 4.70 -15.53
C ALA A 91 13.36 5.31 -14.86
N ALA A 92 12.95 6.52 -15.26
CA ALA A 92 11.73 7.15 -14.79
C ALA A 92 10.49 6.36 -15.18
N ASN A 93 10.40 5.90 -16.44
CA ASN A 93 9.31 5.04 -16.91
C ASN A 93 9.25 3.69 -16.18
N GLN A 94 10.40 3.09 -15.87
CA GLN A 94 10.48 1.86 -15.06
C GLN A 94 9.94 2.08 -13.63
N LEU A 95 10.30 3.19 -13.00
CA LEU A 95 9.79 3.55 -11.68
C LEU A 95 8.27 3.77 -11.71
N LEU A 96 7.75 4.52 -12.69
CA LEU A 96 6.31 4.75 -12.88
C LEU A 96 5.55 3.45 -13.11
N ALA A 97 6.06 2.55 -13.95
CA ALA A 97 5.44 1.25 -14.20
C ALA A 97 5.35 0.42 -12.91
N THR A 98 6.42 0.39 -12.12
CA THR A 98 6.45 -0.34 -10.84
C THR A 98 5.48 0.25 -9.81
N GLN A 99 5.38 1.58 -9.73
CA GLN A 99 4.38 2.25 -8.90
C GLN A 99 2.94 1.93 -9.36
N GLY A 100 2.72 1.82 -10.68
CA GLY A 100 1.47 1.33 -11.24
C GLY A 100 1.11 -0.08 -10.79
N GLU A 101 2.08 -1.00 -10.73
CA GLU A 101 1.89 -2.35 -10.20
C GLU A 101 1.48 -2.34 -8.71
N VAL A 102 2.08 -1.45 -7.91
CA VAL A 102 1.72 -1.28 -6.48
C VAL A 102 0.27 -0.84 -6.34
N LEU A 103 -0.15 0.17 -7.11
CA LEU A 103 -1.54 0.63 -7.11
C LEU A 103 -2.50 -0.46 -7.54
N LEU A 104 -2.15 -1.22 -8.58
CA LEU A 104 -2.98 -2.32 -9.07
C LEU A 104 -3.16 -3.42 -8.01
N ALA A 105 -2.10 -3.77 -7.29
CA ALA A 105 -2.16 -4.73 -6.19
C ALA A 105 -3.10 -4.24 -5.07
N GLN A 106 -3.06 -2.96 -4.70
CA GLN A 106 -4.01 -2.37 -3.74
C GLN A 106 -5.46 -2.45 -4.24
N VAL A 107 -5.68 -2.12 -5.51
CA VAL A 107 -7.02 -2.18 -6.13
C VAL A 107 -7.55 -3.61 -6.11
N ARG A 108 -6.71 -4.60 -6.42
CA ARG A 108 -7.06 -6.03 -6.34
C ARG A 108 -7.45 -6.44 -4.92
N PHE A 109 -6.66 -6.07 -3.92
CA PHE A 109 -6.99 -6.34 -2.52
C PHE A 109 -8.31 -5.67 -2.10
N ARG A 110 -8.53 -4.40 -2.44
CA ARG A 110 -9.81 -3.71 -2.16
C ARG A 110 -11.01 -4.33 -2.89
N LYS A 111 -10.80 -4.93 -4.06
CA LYS A 111 -11.84 -5.71 -4.75
C LYS A 111 -12.12 -7.02 -4.00
N ALA A 112 -11.09 -7.74 -3.55
CA ALA A 112 -11.24 -8.93 -2.73
C ALA A 112 -12.00 -8.64 -1.42
N LEU A 113 -11.66 -7.56 -0.72
CA LEU A 113 -12.39 -7.13 0.47
C LEU A 113 -13.89 -6.95 0.23
N ARG A 114 -14.28 -6.37 -0.93
CA ARG A 114 -15.69 -6.19 -1.29
C ARG A 114 -16.43 -7.50 -1.58
N GLN A 115 -15.71 -8.54 -1.95
CA GLN A 115 -16.28 -9.87 -2.20
C GLN A 115 -16.37 -10.70 -0.91
N ILE A 116 -15.48 -10.44 0.05
CA ILE A 116 -15.41 -11.18 1.32
C ILE A 116 -16.38 -10.57 2.35
N LEU A 117 -16.41 -9.24 2.45
CA LEU A 117 -17.15 -8.53 3.47
C LEU A 117 -18.57 -8.20 3.01
N GLU A 118 -19.50 -8.27 3.94
CA GLU A 118 -20.87 -7.81 3.73
C GLU A 118 -20.94 -6.27 3.72
N GLN A 119 -22.02 -5.72 3.15
CA GLN A 119 -22.21 -4.27 3.03
C GLN A 119 -22.14 -3.53 4.38
N GLY A 120 -22.66 -4.14 5.45
CA GLY A 120 -22.58 -3.58 6.81
C GLY A 120 -21.14 -3.54 7.34
N GLN A 121 -20.35 -4.59 7.08
CA GLN A 121 -18.95 -4.67 7.48
C GLN A 121 -18.07 -3.70 6.67
N LEU A 122 -18.32 -3.57 5.35
CA LEU A 122 -17.66 -2.57 4.50
C LEU A 122 -17.94 -1.14 4.98
N THR A 123 -19.17 -0.87 5.41
CA THR A 123 -19.56 0.44 5.92
C THR A 123 -18.80 0.76 7.21
N LYS A 124 -18.75 -0.19 8.16
CA LYS A 124 -17.95 -0.05 9.39
C LYS A 124 -16.47 0.16 9.10
N LEU A 125 -15.89 -0.65 8.20
CA LEU A 125 -14.50 -0.50 7.78
C LEU A 125 -14.24 0.88 7.15
N SER A 126 -15.21 1.41 6.39
CA SER A 126 -15.09 2.70 5.70
C SER A 126 -15.18 3.94 6.61
N GLN A 127 -15.66 3.77 7.84
CA GLN A 127 -15.80 4.86 8.82
C GLN A 127 -14.54 5.00 9.69
N GLY A 128 -13.59 4.06 9.56
CA GLY A 128 -12.51 3.89 10.54
C GLY A 128 -13.09 3.36 11.86
N ASN A 129 -12.29 2.67 12.67
CA ASN A 129 -12.68 2.32 14.04
C ASN A 129 -12.84 3.62 14.84
N GLY A 130 -14.02 4.23 14.75
CA GLY A 130 -14.41 5.42 15.49
C GLY A 130 -14.49 5.10 16.97
N LYS A 131 -13.42 5.41 17.68
CA LYS A 131 -13.48 5.93 19.05
C LYS A 131 -12.84 7.30 19.03
#